data_AF-A0A956WZ50-F1
#
_entry.id   AF-A0A956WZ50-F1
#
_cell.length_a   1.000
_cell.length_b   1.000
_cell.length_c   1.000
_cell.angle_alpha   90.00
_cell.angle_beta   90.00
_cell.angle_gamma   90.00
#
_symmetry.space_group_name_H-M   'P 1'
#
loop_
_entity.id
_entity.type
_entity.pdbx_description
1 polymer ?
#
loop_
_entity_poly.entity_id
_entity_poly.type
_entity_poly.pdbx_seq_one_letter_code
_entity_poly.pdbx_strand_id
1 'polypeptide(L)' 'MAGNKKNQSLEYDWDPQKTVVVRNKSTHNILLDLPTGYFRLDAGRSFGMTPDIAEIPQVKDLVAAGQIEITSK' A
#
# COMPACT_ATOMS: atom_id res chain seq x y z
N MET A 1 -5.11 24.27 33.00
CA MET A 1 -4.31 24.73 31.84
C MET A 1 -2.89 24.25 32.10
N ALA A 2 -2.18 23.46 31.29
CA ALA A 2 -2.24 23.23 29.85
C ALA A 2 -1.82 21.78 29.54
N GLY A 3 -2.42 21.18 28.51
CA GLY A 3 -2.08 19.86 28.02
C GLY A 3 -0.83 19.92 27.14
N ASN A 4 0.16 19.09 27.46
CA ASN A 4 1.38 18.97 26.67
C ASN A 4 1.13 17.98 25.52
N LYS A 5 0.57 18.46 24.40
CA LYS A 5 0.47 17.68 23.16
C LYS A 5 1.87 17.58 22.55
N LYS A 6 2.51 16.43 22.70
CA LYS A 6 3.73 16.09 21.96
C LYS A 6 3.37 16.13 20.47
N ASN A 7 3.87 17.13 19.75
CA ASN A 7 3.92 17.13 18.30
C ASN A 7 4.90 16.01 17.91
N GLN A 8 4.37 14.80 17.68
CA GLN A 8 5.09 13.79 16.93
C GLN A 8 5.17 14.31 15.50
N SER A 9 6.29 14.98 15.18
CA SER A 9 6.72 15.15 13.82
C SER A 9 6.77 13.76 13.20
N LEU A 10 5.79 13.45 12.34
CA LEU A 10 5.85 12.31 11.44
C LEU A 10 6.94 12.65 10.41
N GLU A 11 8.20 12.45 10.79
CA GLU A 11 9.30 12.36 9.84
C GLU A 11 8.98 11.16 8.96
N TYR A 12 8.44 11.42 7.77
CA TYR A 12 8.24 10.40 6.75
C TYR A 12 9.62 10.00 6.25
N ASP A 13 10.19 8.97 6.90
CA ASP A 13 11.45 8.32 6.54
C ASP A 13 11.25 7.62 5.19
N TRP A 14 11.30 8.38 4.10
CA TRP A 14 11.27 7.85 2.75
C TRP A 14 12.61 7.19 2.48
N ASP A 15 12.66 5.88 2.71
CA ASP A 15 13.82 5.04 2.40
C ASP A 15 13.61 4.40 1.01
N PRO A 16 14.25 4.90 -0.06
CA PRO A 16 14.05 4.41 -1.43
C PRO A 16 14.50 2.97 -1.63
N GLN A 17 15.23 2.38 -0.68
CA GLN A 17 15.66 0.99 -0.76
C GLN A 17 14.57 0.01 -0.36
N LYS A 18 13.52 0.47 0.35
CA LYS A 18 12.42 -0.39 0.80
C LYS A 18 11.33 -0.37 -0.25
N THR A 19 11.25 -1.44 -1.03
CA THR A 19 10.14 -1.68 -1.97
C THR A 19 9.39 -2.94 -1.55
N VAL A 20 8.08 -2.93 -1.74
CA VAL A 20 7.22 -4.08 -1.56
C VAL A 20 6.69 -4.52 -2.91
N VAL A 21 6.43 -5.81 -3.05
CA VAL A 21 5.82 -6.38 -4.24
C VAL A 21 4.36 -6.64 -3.92
N VAL A 22 3.47 -5.97 -4.66
CA VAL A 22 2.02 -6.17 -4.59
C VAL A 22 1.62 -7.11 -5.71
N ARG A 23 1.04 -8.26 -5.37
CA ARG A 23 0.62 -9.30 -6.31
C ARG A 23 -0.89 -9.45 -6.29
N ASN A 24 -1.51 -9.38 -7.47
CA ASN A 24 -2.91 -9.75 -7.64
C ASN A 24 -3.03 -11.27 -7.75
N LYS A 25 -3.71 -11.88 -6.78
CA LYS A 25 -4.01 -13.32 -6.73
C LYS A 25 -5.39 -13.66 -7.29
N SER A 26 -6.17 -12.65 -7.64
CA SER A 26 -7.49 -12.80 -8.23
C SER A 26 -7.38 -13.13 -9.73
N THR A 27 -8.49 -13.63 -10.28
CA THR A 27 -8.66 -13.90 -11.71
C THR A 27 -9.15 -12.69 -12.51
N HIS A 28 -9.37 -11.55 -11.84
CA HIS A 28 -9.82 -10.30 -12.45
C HIS A 28 -8.83 -9.16 -12.17
N ASN A 29 -8.88 -8.14 -13.02
CA ASN A 29 -8.07 -6.94 -12.85
C ASN A 29 -8.60 -6.12 -11.67
N ILE A 30 -7.67 -5.61 -10.86
CA ILE A 30 -8.00 -4.77 -9.71
C ILE A 30 -7.62 -3.34 -10.06
N LEU A 31 -8.55 -2.40 -9.91
CA LEU A 31 -8.28 -0.97 -10.02
C LEU A 31 -8.06 -0.41 -8.62
N LEU A 32 -6.84 0.02 -8.34
CA LEU A 32 -6.46 0.71 -7.12
C LEU A 32 -6.64 2.21 -7.30
N ASP A 33 -7.34 2.84 -6.36
CA ASP A 33 -7.43 4.28 -6.23
C ASP A 33 -6.29 4.75 -5.35
N LEU A 34 -5.20 5.23 -5.98
CA LEU A 34 -4.02 5.71 -5.27
C LEU A 34 -4.04 7.24 -5.20
N PRO A 35 -3.37 7.87 -4.22
CA PRO A 35 -3.23 9.33 -4.17
C PRO A 35 -2.59 9.93 -5.42
N THR A 36 -1.77 9.15 -6.12
CA THR A 36 -1.11 9.54 -7.38
C THR A 36 -1.96 9.31 -8.63
N GLY A 37 -3.14 8.71 -8.48
CA GLY A 37 -4.08 8.38 -9.54
C GLY A 37 -4.49 6.91 -9.54
N TYR A 38 -5.25 6.53 -10.57
CA TYR A 38 -5.72 5.17 -10.72
C TYR A 38 -4.61 4.24 -11.23
N PHE A 39 -4.42 3.12 -10.54
CA PHE A 39 -3.47 2.09 -10.95
C PHE A 39 -4.20 0.76 -11.18
N ARG A 40 -4.02 0.17 -12.37
CA ARG A 40 -4.61 -1.13 -12.69
C ARG A 40 -3.60 -2.24 -12.46
N LEU A 41 -3.89 -3.14 -11.52
CA LEU A 41 -3.13 -4.36 -11.28
C LEU A 41 -3.82 -5.53 -11.98
N ASP A 42 -3.27 -5.95 -13.12
CA ASP A 42 -3.83 -7.03 -13.94
C ASP A 42 -3.83 -8.38 -13.20
N ALA A 43 -4.80 -9.24 -13.54
CA ALA A 43 -4.96 -10.56 -12.93
C ALA A 43 -3.67 -11.39 -12.99
N GLY A 44 -3.26 -11.96 -11.84
CA GLY A 44 -2.06 -12.79 -11.72
C GLY A 44 -0.72 -12.03 -11.83
N ARG A 45 -0.72 -10.71 -12.01
CA ARG A 45 0.50 -9.89 -12.11
C ARG A 45 0.95 -9.36 -10.76
N SER A 46 2.22 -9.00 -10.68
CA SER A 46 2.82 -8.32 -9.54
C SER A 46 3.48 -7.02 -9.97
N PHE A 47 3.52 -6.06 -9.05
CA PHE A 47 4.13 -4.75 -9.28
C PHE A 47 4.91 -4.31 -8.04
N GLY A 48 6.06 -3.67 -8.25
CA GLY A 48 6.88 -3.10 -7.18
C GLY A 48 6.34 -1.73 -6.79
N MET A 49 6.02 -1.56 -5.51
CA MET A 49 5.47 -0.32 -4.95
C MET A 49 6.24 0.09 -3.69
N THR A 50 6.01 1.31 -3.27
CA THR A 50 6.42 1.81 -1.96
C THR A 50 5.63 1.10 -0.85
N PRO A 51 6.21 0.93 0.34
CA PRO A 51 5.57 0.23 1.46
C PRO A 51 4.30 0.94 1.97
N ASP A 52 4.14 2.25 1.72
CA ASP A 52 2.93 3.01 2.10
C ASP A 52 1.66 2.47 1.44
N ILE A 53 1.79 1.71 0.34
CA ILE A 53 0.66 1.04 -0.31
C ILE A 53 -0.14 0.17 0.67
N ALA A 54 0.52 -0.41 1.67
CA ALA A 54 -0.11 -1.24 2.69
C ALA A 54 -0.96 -0.41 3.68
N GLU A 55 -0.82 0.91 3.70
CA GLU A 55 -1.59 1.81 4.54
C GLU A 55 -2.94 2.20 3.92
N ILE A 56 -3.05 2.10 2.58
CA ILE A 56 -4.26 2.44 1.83
C ILE A 56 -5.43 1.52 2.24
N PRO A 57 -6.60 2.08 2.65
CA PRO A 57 -7.74 1.29 3.10
C PRO A 57 -8.16 0.21 2.10
N GLN A 58 -8.29 0.59 0.82
CA GLN A 58 -8.66 -0.35 -0.25
C GLN A 58 -7.68 -1.53 -0.34
N VAL A 59 -6.38 -1.28 -0.22
CA VAL A 59 -5.36 -2.33 -0.30
C VAL A 59 -5.46 -3.25 0.91
N LYS A 60 -5.70 -2.71 2.11
CA LYS A 60 -5.94 -3.52 3.33
C LYS A 60 -7.14 -4.44 3.16
N ASP A 61 -8.26 -3.93 2.65
CA ASP A 61 -9.46 -4.72 2.37
C ASP A 61 -9.18 -5.84 1.36
N LEU A 62 -8.45 -5.55 0.28
CA LEU A 62 -8.08 -6.52 -0.75
C LEU A 62 -7.12 -7.60 -0.25
N VAL A 63 -6.20 -7.23 0.65
CA VAL A 63 -5.31 -8.20 1.33
C VAL A 63 -6.10 -9.07 2.30
N ALA A 64 -7.01 -8.48 3.09
CA ALA A 64 -7.87 -9.20 4.02
C ALA A 64 -8.82 -10.17 3.28
N ALA A 65 -9.29 -9.80 2.09
CA ALA A 65 -10.06 -10.64 1.19
C ALA A 65 -9.22 -11.72 0.47
N GLY A 66 -7.90 -11.71 0.63
CA GLY A 66 -6.97 -12.65 -0.04
C GLY A 66 -6.80 -12.42 -1.54
N GLN A 67 -7.30 -11.29 -2.06
CA GLN A 67 -7.24 -10.91 -3.47
C GLN A 67 -5.89 -10.34 -3.88
N ILE A 68 -5.20 -9.71 -2.92
CA ILE A 68 -3.85 -9.17 -3.06
C ILE A 68 -2.93 -9.80 -2.01
N GLU A 69 -1.67 -9.97 -2.39
CA GLU A 69 -0.58 -10.35 -1.50
C GLU A 69 0.51 -9.29 -1.56
N ILE A 70 1.05 -8.90 -0.41
CA ILE A 70 2.14 -7.93 -0.30
C ILE A 70 3.35 -8.66 0.27
N THR A 71 4.47 -8.61 -0.45
CA THR A 71 5.72 -9.27 -0.05
C THR A 71 6.84 -8.25 -0.04
N SER A 72 7.54 -8.12 1.09
CA SER A 72 8.77 -7.33 1.16
C SER A 72 9.88 -8.05 0.42
N LYS A 73 10.70 -7.29 -0.33
CA LYS A 73 11.90 -7.84 -0.98
C LYS A 73 13.08 -7.92 -0.04
#